data_AF-A0A454TIU7-F1
#
_entry.id   AF-A0A454TIU7-F1
#
_cell.length_a   1.000
_cell.length_b   1.000
_cell.length_c   1.000
_cell.angle_alpha   90.00
_cell.angle_beta   90.00
_cell.angle_gamma   90.00
#
_symmetry.space_group_name_H-M   'P 1'
#
loop_
_entity.id
_entity.type
_entity.pdbx_description
1 polymer ?
#
loop_
_entity_poly.entity_id
_entity_poly.type
_entity_poly.pdbx_seq_one_letter_code
_entity_poly.pdbx_strand_id
1 'polypeptide(L)'
;MTRNTLHAFLTTRFDLVTDPAERGSGRTYFFGKVTWHPSSTTRILHVAGGADGQVSHIKLCDASDTNHSVFVPLPVAWRDLHRIVADEIARHTRRTAKRATHDCGN
;
A
#
# COMPACT_ATOMS: atom_id res chain seq x y z
N MET A 1 8.70 -15.24 -1.09
CA MET A 1 8.59 -14.51 0.19
C MET A 1 7.18 -14.73 0.72
N THR A 2 7.03 -15.15 1.98
CA THR A 2 5.70 -15.48 2.53
C THR A 2 4.90 -14.21 2.83
N ARG A 3 3.58 -14.34 2.80
CA ARG A 3 2.67 -13.23 3.17
C ARG A 3 2.88 -12.76 4.61
N ASN A 4 3.19 -13.66 5.54
CA ASN A 4 3.41 -13.33 6.95
C ASN A 4 4.72 -12.56 7.15
N THR A 5 5.79 -12.93 6.45
CA THR A 5 7.06 -12.20 6.50
C THR A 5 6.90 -10.79 5.92
N LEU A 6 6.21 -10.66 4.79
CA LEU A 6 5.89 -9.36 4.22
C LEU A 6 5.02 -8.52 5.18
N HIS A 7 4.01 -9.14 5.77
CA HIS A 7 3.15 -8.48 6.75
C HIS A 7 3.96 -7.89 7.90
N ALA A 8 4.79 -8.70 8.56
CA ALA A 8 5.62 -8.25 9.67
C ALA A 8 6.57 -7.11 9.26
N PHE A 9 7.15 -7.17 8.06
CA PHE A 9 7.98 -6.10 7.54
C PHE A 9 7.20 -4.78 7.38
N LEU A 10 6.02 -4.82 6.76
CA LEU A 10 5.20 -3.65 6.49
C LEU A 10 4.65 -3.02 7.77
N THR A 11 4.21 -3.84 8.73
CA THR A 11 3.68 -3.33 10.00
C THR A 11 4.78 -2.83 10.93
N THR A 12 5.95 -3.46 10.95
CA THR A 12 7.03 -3.09 11.89
C THR A 12 7.89 -1.92 11.38
N ARG A 13 8.07 -1.79 10.06
CA ARG A 13 8.97 -0.76 9.49
C ARG A 13 8.27 0.51 9.05
N PHE A 14 6.98 0.43 8.76
CA PHE A 14 6.21 1.53 8.20
C PHE A 14 4.91 1.79 8.96
N ASP A 15 4.67 1.06 10.06
CA ASP A 15 3.45 1.16 10.86
C ASP A 15 2.16 1.04 10.03
N LEU A 16 2.22 0.28 8.94
CA LEU A 16 1.05 0.08 8.08
C LEU A 16 0.05 -0.83 8.78
N VAL A 17 -1.22 -0.46 8.70
CA VAL A 17 -2.34 -1.21 9.29
C VAL A 17 -3.14 -1.89 8.19
N THR A 18 -3.87 -2.95 8.55
CA THR A 18 -4.72 -3.70 7.61
C THR A 18 -6.15 -3.67 8.10
N ASP A 19 -7.12 -3.76 7.19
CA ASP A 19 -8.53 -3.80 7.57
C ASP A 19 -8.85 -5.15 8.27
N PRO A 20 -9.33 -5.15 9.53
CA PRO A 20 -9.68 -6.38 10.24
C PRO A 20 -10.80 -7.18 9.57
N ALA A 21 -11.67 -6.50 8.81
CA ALA A 21 -12.78 -7.10 8.11
C ALA A 21 -12.37 -7.75 6.78
N GLU A 22 -11.18 -7.47 6.26
CA GLU A 22 -10.70 -8.05 5.00
C GLU A 22 -10.50 -9.57 5.15
N ARG A 23 -11.14 -10.32 4.23
CA ARG A 23 -11.08 -11.79 4.18
C ARG A 23 -10.50 -12.22 2.83
N GLY A 24 -9.84 -13.38 2.82
CA GLY A 24 -9.33 -13.99 1.59
C GLY A 24 -7.81 -13.92 1.44
N SER A 25 -7.34 -14.15 0.21
CA SER A 25 -5.91 -14.21 -0.13
C SER A 25 -5.26 -12.84 -0.37
N GLY A 26 -6.07 -11.79 -0.52
CA GLY A 26 -5.64 -10.40 -0.63
C GLY A 26 -5.54 -9.69 0.72
N ARG A 27 -4.65 -8.70 0.82
CA ARG A 27 -4.56 -7.81 1.98
C ARG A 27 -4.13 -6.43 1.57
N THR A 28 -4.93 -5.44 1.95
CA THR A 28 -4.69 -4.02 1.72
C THR A 28 -4.05 -3.41 2.96
N TYR A 29 -3.01 -2.59 2.74
CA TYR A 29 -2.27 -1.90 3.78
C TYR A 29 -2.51 -0.40 3.70
N PHE A 30 -2.73 0.20 4.86
CA PHE A 30 -3.11 1.60 5.02
C PHE A 30 -2.10 2.33 5.90
N PHE A 31 -1.90 3.61 5.62
CA PHE A 31 -1.07 4.48 6.44
C PHE A 31 -1.86 5.09 7.60
N GLY A 32 -1.46 4.78 8.84
CA GLY A 32 -2.05 5.31 10.07
C GLY A 32 -3.43 4.74 10.43
N LYS A 33 -4.43 4.93 9.57
CA LYS A 33 -5.82 4.44 9.80
C LYS A 33 -6.40 3.83 8.54
N VAL A 34 -7.39 2.95 8.69
CA VAL A 34 -8.13 2.38 7.56
C VAL A 34 -9.14 3.41 7.02
N THR A 35 -8.99 3.82 5.76
CA THR A 35 -9.95 4.70 5.08
C THR A 35 -10.06 4.31 3.61
N TRP A 36 -11.26 3.89 3.21
CA TRP A 36 -11.54 3.39 1.85
C TRP A 36 -12.06 4.45 0.89
N HIS A 37 -12.50 5.61 1.40
CA HIS A 37 -13.16 6.62 0.58
C HIS A 37 -12.25 7.16 -0.54
N PRO A 38 -12.66 7.21 -1.82
CA PRO A 38 -11.78 7.56 -2.94
C PRO A 38 -11.07 8.92 -2.80
N SER A 39 -11.75 9.92 -2.22
CA SER A 39 -11.17 11.27 -2.02
C SER A 39 -10.22 11.38 -0.82
N SER A 40 -10.23 10.42 0.12
CA SER A 40 -9.46 10.49 1.36
C SER A 40 -8.80 9.16 1.74
N THR A 41 -8.68 8.24 0.78
CA THR A 41 -8.15 6.91 1.02
C THR A 41 -6.71 6.97 1.50
N THR A 42 -6.41 6.15 2.50
CA THR A 42 -5.09 5.97 3.12
C THR A 42 -4.39 4.69 2.65
N ARG A 43 -4.90 4.05 1.60
CA ARG A 43 -4.29 2.83 1.02
C ARG A 43 -2.91 3.14 0.44
N ILE A 44 -1.93 2.32 0.79
CA ILE A 44 -0.57 2.40 0.28
C ILE A 44 -0.30 1.29 -0.73
N LEU A 45 -0.66 0.05 -0.38
CA LEU A 45 -0.43 -1.09 -1.25
C LEU A 45 -1.46 -2.19 -1.02
N HIS A 46 -1.67 -3.01 -2.04
CA HIS A 46 -2.47 -4.23 -1.98
C HIS A 46 -1.61 -5.44 -2.32
N VAL A 47 -1.59 -6.44 -1.44
CA VAL A 47 -0.82 -7.66 -1.57
C VAL A 47 -1.77 -8.82 -1.87
N ALA A 48 -1.55 -9.53 -2.96
CA ALA A 48 -2.23 -10.79 -3.23
C ALA A 48 -1.31 -11.98 -2.91
N GLY A 49 -1.86 -13.01 -2.27
CA GLY A 49 -1.21 -14.30 -2.07
C GLY A 49 -1.50 -15.27 -3.21
N GLY A 50 -0.53 -16.13 -3.53
CA GLY A 50 -0.70 -17.33 -4.35
C GLY A 50 -1.29 -18.48 -3.54
N ALA A 51 -1.69 -19.55 -4.24
CA ALA A 51 -2.23 -20.77 -3.61
C ALA A 51 -1.19 -21.49 -2.71
N ASP A 52 0.09 -21.20 -2.90
CA ASP A 52 1.24 -21.68 -2.13
C ASP A 52 1.53 -20.85 -0.86
N GLY A 53 0.71 -19.84 -0.57
CA GLY A 53 0.91 -18.92 0.57
C GLY A 53 2.05 -17.91 0.37
N GLN A 54 2.67 -17.88 -0.81
CA GLN A 54 3.65 -16.86 -1.18
C GLN A 54 2.94 -15.60 -1.68
N VAL A 55 3.65 -14.48 -1.63
CA VAL A 55 3.17 -13.25 -2.27
C VAL A 55 3.22 -13.43 -3.78
N SER A 56 2.08 -13.27 -4.45
CA SER A 56 1.97 -13.35 -5.91
C SER A 56 2.11 -11.98 -6.56
N HIS A 57 1.51 -10.93 -5.97
CA HIS A 57 1.56 -9.57 -6.50
C HIS A 57 1.52 -8.54 -5.37
N ILE A 58 2.21 -7.41 -5.57
CA ILE A 58 2.12 -6.23 -4.72
C ILE A 58 1.80 -5.04 -5.63
N LYS A 59 0.59 -4.49 -5.52
CA LYS A 59 0.14 -3.31 -6.24
C LYS A 59 0.38 -2.06 -5.40
N LEU A 60 0.94 -1.02 -6.01
CA LEU A 60 1.17 0.30 -5.40
C LEU A 60 -0.07 1.19 -5.64
N CYS A 61 -0.75 1.63 -4.58
CA CYS A 61 -2.09 2.21 -4.71
C CYS A 61 -2.13 3.67 -5.16
N ASP A 62 -1.12 4.48 -4.82
CA ASP A 62 -0.98 5.89 -5.21
C ASP A 62 -0.15 6.07 -6.49
N ALA A 63 0.78 5.16 -6.78
CA ALA A 63 1.43 5.09 -8.09
C ALA A 63 0.50 4.53 -9.18
N SER A 64 -0.51 3.75 -8.80
CA SER A 64 -1.57 3.33 -9.71
C SER A 64 -2.65 4.41 -9.82
N ASP A 65 -3.17 4.61 -11.04
CA ASP A 65 -4.37 5.41 -11.28
C ASP A 65 -5.50 4.53 -11.86
N THR A 66 -6.55 5.15 -12.41
CA THR A 66 -7.70 4.43 -12.98
C THR A 66 -7.34 3.65 -14.25
N ASN A 67 -6.30 4.06 -14.96
CA ASN A 67 -5.92 3.54 -16.27
C ASN A 67 -4.61 2.75 -16.23
N HIS A 68 -3.79 2.93 -15.19
CA HIS A 68 -2.48 2.31 -15.07
C HIS A 68 -2.29 1.69 -13.68
N SER A 69 -2.12 0.36 -13.63
CA SER A 69 -1.73 -0.33 -12.39
C SER A 69 -0.22 -0.52 -12.34
N VAL A 70 0.38 -0.10 -11.22
CA VAL A 70 1.82 -0.25 -10.96
C VAL A 70 2.04 -1.35 -9.94
N PHE A 71 2.95 -2.29 -10.25
CA PHE A 71 3.28 -3.43 -9.42
C PHE A 71 4.75 -3.46 -9.06
N VAL A 72 5.06 -3.98 -7.87
CA VAL A 72 6.44 -4.29 -7.48
C VAL A 72 6.92 -5.51 -8.27
N PRO A 73 8.09 -5.45 -8.93
CA PRO A 73 8.64 -6.61 -9.63
C PRO A 73 9.04 -7.69 -8.62
N LEU A 74 8.64 -8.94 -8.86
CA LEU A 74 8.97 -10.08 -7.99
C LEU A 74 9.92 -11.06 -8.72
N PRO A 75 10.89 -11.66 -8.02
CA PRO A 75 11.21 -11.46 -6.60
C PRO A 75 11.86 -10.10 -6.34
N VAL A 76 11.59 -9.53 -5.16
CA VAL A 76 12.13 -8.23 -4.73
C VAL A 76 13.06 -8.41 -3.53
N ALA A 77 14.19 -7.73 -3.52
CA ALA A 77 15.06 -7.67 -2.35
C ALA A 77 14.46 -6.76 -1.28
N TRP A 78 14.66 -7.08 0.00
CA TRP A 78 14.12 -6.30 1.13
C TRP A 78 14.49 -4.82 1.09
N ARG A 79 15.73 -4.50 0.69
CA ARG A 79 16.20 -3.11 0.58
C ARG A 79 15.44 -2.34 -0.50
N ASP A 80 15.18 -2.97 -1.65
CA ASP A 80 14.43 -2.34 -2.73
C ASP A 80 12.96 -2.20 -2.37
N LEU A 81 12.38 -3.23 -1.74
CA LEU A 81 11.01 -3.16 -1.23
C LEU A 81 10.85 -2.03 -0.21
N HIS A 82 11.81 -1.85 0.70
CA HIS A 82 11.80 -0.73 1.65
C HIS A 82 11.74 0.62 0.92
N ARG A 83 12.61 0.83 -0.05
CA ARG A 83 12.64 2.08 -0.84
C ARG A 83 11.31 2.29 -1.57
N ILE A 84 10.79 1.26 -2.22
CA ILE A 84 9.54 1.35 -2.98
C ILE A 84 8.36 1.73 -2.07
N VAL A 85 8.25 1.11 -0.89
CA VAL A 85 7.18 1.42 0.07
C VAL A 85 7.34 2.84 0.64
N ALA A 86 8.57 3.25 0.97
CA ALA A 86 8.85 4.60 1.44
C ALA A 86 8.47 5.66 0.38
N ASP A 87 8.82 5.43 -0.88
CA ASP A 87 8.48 6.32 -2.00
C ASP A 87 6.96 6.43 -2.19
N GLU A 88 6.25 5.32 -2.02
CA GLU A 88 4.79 5.27 -2.12
C GLU A 88 4.11 6.07 -0.99
N ILE A 89 4.56 5.90 0.26
CA ILE A 89 4.08 6.70 1.39
C ILE A 89 4.40 8.20 1.19
N ALA A 90 5.56 8.52 0.61
CA ALA A 90 5.90 9.90 0.28
C ALA A 90 4.98 10.48 -0.81
N ARG A 91 4.62 9.69 -1.85
CA ARG A 91 3.61 10.09 -2.84
C ARG A 91 2.25 10.32 -2.20
N HIS A 92 1.82 9.38 -1.35
CA HIS A 92 0.59 9.47 -0.58
C HIS A 92 0.49 10.80 0.16
N THR A 93 1.52 11.12 0.96
CA THR A 93 1.60 12.31 1.80
C THR A 93 1.58 13.60 0.96
N ARG A 94 2.29 13.62 -0.17
CA ARG A 94 2.25 14.77 -1.09
C ARG A 94 0.86 14.96 -1.72
N ARG A 95 0.19 13.87 -2.10
CA ARG A 95 -1.16 13.93 -2.68
C ARG A 95 -2.18 14.44 -1.67
N THR A 96 -2.13 13.96 -0.43
CA THR A 96 -3.06 14.39 0.62
C THR A 96 -2.84 15.85 1.00
N ALA A 97 -1.58 16.31 1.11
CA ALA A 97 -1.26 17.72 1.33
C ALA A 97 -1.81 18.63 0.21
N LYS A 98 -1.64 18.24 -1.07
CA LYS A 98 -2.19 18.99 -2.21
C LYS A 98 -3.72 19.12 -2.19
N ARG A 99 -4.42 18.09 -1.70
CA ARG A 99 -5.89 18.13 -1.57
C ARG A 99 -6.32 19.09 -0.46
N ALA A 100 -5.68 19.00 0.70
CA ALA A 100 -5.98 19.90 1.82
C ALA A 100 -5.78 21.38 1.46
N THR A 101 -4.75 21.72 0.66
CA THR A 101 -4.55 23.09 0.17
C THR A 101 -5.62 23.55 -0.82
N HIS A 102 -6.25 22.63 -1.56
CA HIS A 102 -7.31 22.96 -2.51
C HIS A 102 -8.65 23.20 -1.79
N ASP A 103 -8.91 22.46 -0.71
CA ASP A 103 -10.15 22.55 0.08
C ASP A 103 -10.23 23.84 0.95
N CYS A 104 -9.10 24.51 1.24
CA CYS A 104 -9.08 25.79 1.95
C CYS A 104 -9.22 27.04 1.06
N GLY A 105 -9.39 26.85 -0.26
CA GLY A 105 -9.37 27.92 -1.25
C GLY A 105 -10.67 28.15 -2.01
N ASN A 106 -11.83 27.88 -1.41
CA ASN A 106 -13.13 28.15 -2.03
C ASN A 106 -14.13 28.78 -1.06
#